data_AF-A0A5C6FD05-F1
#
_entry.id   AF-A0A5C6FD05-F1
#
_cell.length_a   1.000
_cell.length_b   1.000
_cell.length_c   1.000
_cell.angle_alpha   90.00
_cell.angle_beta   90.00
_cell.angle_gamma   90.00
#
_symmetry.space_group_name_H-M   'P 1'
#
loop_
_entity.id
_entity.type
_entity.pdbx_description
1 polymer ?
#
loop_
_entity_poly.entity_id
_entity_poly.type
_entity_poly.pdbx_seq_one_letter_code
_entity_poly.pdbx_strand_id
1 'polypeptide(L)'
;MLPTASREQGLFLGSELFFVGESLYRDGCFADPFGYESGATGWVAPLIPTVLMFLLWITGGSIESVAIIVLILHTVMLASMTSRVIQESRQWGSAVWGGIAVSLVFCSDFEYLFLVTHDCVSLAFFLFLACYPRAGYHRAKIFSSPAFVGLSGGLLILASPVIGFCWFACRSLNVWRKTEANPSSCRPKQRFQAKADLRGGLIGCVVASMVVVPWCFRNQYVLGLVAPVKTNAMFELYQSMYHTNDGIPDASTFLLHPAIEDSYLADEYRRVGEAKFLQTCSEKVIGRLRERPDWYLNQVGHRLLYSLLRIRSHSSWNALGIVNAFVYAMPFVISIGTLFIGYRFRIAWLSASVFVIIVFLVPYWLISFYSRYAAILFVPRCLLTSWLLSALFGKLNIPQRLRL
;
A
#
# COMPACT_ATOMS: atom_id res chain seq x y z
N MET A 1 0.36 25.80 21.78
CA MET A 1 1.26 25.84 20.60
C MET A 1 2.44 24.94 20.87
N LEU A 2 2.58 23.87 20.09
CA LEU A 2 3.78 23.06 20.07
C LEU A 2 4.96 23.91 19.53
N PRO A 3 6.18 23.80 20.08
CA PRO A 3 7.33 24.50 19.53
C PRO A 3 7.53 24.09 18.06
N THR A 4 7.81 25.04 17.18
CA THR A 4 7.99 24.84 15.72
C THR A 4 8.90 23.66 15.38
N ALA A 5 9.95 23.43 16.19
CA ALA A 5 10.86 22.29 16.07
C ALA A 5 10.17 20.91 16.13
N SER A 6 9.13 20.75 16.96
CA SER A 6 8.39 19.48 17.06
C SER A 6 7.56 19.18 15.81
N ARG A 7 7.10 20.22 15.10
CA ARG A 7 6.33 20.07 13.86
C ARG A 7 7.22 19.62 12.71
N GLU A 8 8.42 20.21 12.58
CA GLU A 8 9.40 19.78 11.58
C GLU A 8 9.85 18.32 11.81
N GLN A 9 10.06 17.93 13.06
CA GLN A 9 10.39 16.55 13.42
C GLN A 9 9.22 15.58 13.17
N GLY A 10 7.98 16.00 13.45
CA GLY A 10 6.79 15.19 13.16
C GLY A 10 6.58 14.96 11.65
N LEU A 11 6.93 15.94 10.80
CA LEU A 11 6.89 15.78 9.35
C LEU A 11 7.85 14.69 8.85
N PHE A 12 9.00 14.50 9.52
CA PHE A 12 9.87 13.37 9.25
C PHE A 12 9.12 12.07 9.56
N LEU A 13 8.64 11.90 10.80
CA LEU A 13 8.09 10.65 11.35
C LEU A 13 6.71 10.21 10.81
N GLY A 14 6.35 10.60 9.60
CA GLY A 14 5.11 10.19 8.96
C GLY A 14 3.96 11.18 9.11
N SER A 15 4.24 12.40 9.58
CA SER A 15 3.29 13.51 9.71
C SER A 15 2.05 13.08 10.51
N GLU A 16 0.91 12.87 9.84
CA GLU A 16 -0.37 12.52 10.47
C GLU A 16 -0.27 11.31 11.40
N LEU A 17 0.51 10.31 10.99
CA LEU A 17 0.71 9.08 11.77
C LEU A 17 1.42 9.36 13.09
N PHE A 18 2.41 10.26 13.07
CA PHE A 18 3.15 10.65 14.26
C PHE A 18 2.29 11.48 15.20
N PHE A 19 1.56 12.48 14.69
CA PHE A 19 0.70 13.31 15.56
C PHE A 19 -0.37 12.50 16.29
N VAL A 20 -0.98 11.52 15.62
CA VAL A 20 -1.91 10.60 16.29
C VAL A 20 -1.18 9.72 17.32
N GLY A 21 0.02 9.22 17.01
CA GLY A 21 0.84 8.46 17.95
C GLY A 21 1.26 9.27 19.17
N GLU A 22 1.57 10.55 18.97
CA GLU A 22 1.90 11.50 20.03
C GLU A 22 0.68 11.80 20.92
N SER A 23 -0.48 12.05 20.32
CA SER A 23 -1.74 12.26 21.05
C SER A 23 -2.12 11.02 21.90
N LEU A 24 -1.92 9.81 21.37
CA LEU A 24 -2.11 8.57 22.13
C LEU A 24 -1.14 8.47 23.31
N TYR A 25 0.13 8.85 23.12
CA TYR A 25 1.15 8.82 24.16
C TYR A 25 0.86 9.84 25.27
N ARG A 26 0.49 11.07 24.91
CA ARG A 26 0.31 12.18 25.85
C ARG A 26 -1.03 12.12 26.57
N ASP A 27 -2.10 11.90 25.82
CA ASP A 27 -3.47 12.12 26.28
C ASP A 27 -4.30 10.83 26.28
N GLY A 28 -3.73 9.70 25.87
CA GLY A 28 -4.43 8.42 25.78
C GLY A 28 -5.50 8.40 24.68
N CYS A 29 -5.48 9.36 23.76
CA CYS A 29 -6.54 9.60 22.78
C CYS A 29 -6.04 9.38 21.35
N PHE A 30 -6.84 8.70 20.52
CA PHE A 30 -6.59 8.62 19.08
C PHE A 30 -7.21 9.85 18.41
N ALA A 31 -6.47 10.95 18.43
CA ALA A 31 -6.95 12.29 18.09
C ALA A 31 -5.89 13.10 17.30
N ASP A 32 -6.29 14.28 16.82
CA ASP A 32 -5.40 15.36 16.37
C ASP A 32 -4.41 14.98 15.27
N PRO A 33 -4.87 14.48 14.11
CA PRO A 33 -4.01 13.97 13.05
C PRO A 33 -3.15 15.06 12.39
N PHE A 34 -3.34 16.33 12.72
CA PHE A 34 -2.63 17.45 12.10
C PHE A 34 -1.80 18.27 13.09
N GLY A 35 -1.64 17.79 14.33
CA GLY A 35 -0.85 18.47 15.37
C GLY A 35 -1.55 19.67 16.02
N TYR A 36 -2.83 19.88 15.73
CA TYR A 36 -3.70 20.82 16.42
C TYR A 36 -4.93 20.11 16.99
N GLU A 37 -5.47 20.67 18.08
CA GLU A 37 -6.67 20.16 18.75
C GLU A 37 -7.87 20.20 17.79
N SER A 38 -8.28 19.03 17.34
CA SER A 38 -9.41 18.77 16.46
C SER A 38 -10.30 17.62 16.95
N GLY A 39 -9.86 16.93 18.01
CA GLY A 39 -10.59 15.87 18.68
C GLY A 39 -10.31 14.48 18.09
N ALA A 40 -11.16 13.53 18.46
CA ALA A 40 -11.02 12.15 18.03
C ALA A 40 -11.00 12.02 16.50
N THR A 41 -10.11 11.16 15.99
CA THR A 41 -9.90 10.99 14.56
C THR A 41 -10.00 9.54 14.11
N GLY A 42 -10.36 9.30 12.85
CA GLY A 42 -10.18 8.04 12.13
C GLY A 42 -9.36 8.25 10.85
N TRP A 43 -8.67 9.39 10.74
CA TRP A 43 -8.02 9.86 9.52
C TRP A 43 -6.91 8.94 9.03
N VAL A 44 -6.22 8.27 9.95
CA VAL A 44 -5.15 7.30 9.66
C VAL A 44 -5.49 5.91 10.19
N ALA A 45 -4.89 4.88 9.59
CA ALA A 45 -5.05 3.51 10.07
C ALA A 45 -4.29 3.31 11.41
N PRO A 46 -4.80 2.50 12.35
CA PRO A 46 -4.36 2.56 13.75
C PRO A 46 -3.03 1.84 14.04
N LEU A 47 -2.58 0.91 13.19
CA LEU A 47 -1.42 0.09 13.55
C LEU A 47 -0.14 0.93 13.71
N ILE A 48 0.17 1.78 12.72
CA ILE A 48 1.42 2.55 12.72
C ILE A 48 1.44 3.60 13.84
N PRO A 49 0.38 4.42 14.06
CA PRO A 49 0.31 5.32 15.21
C PRO A 49 0.47 4.60 16.55
N THR A 50 -0.11 3.40 16.70
CA THR A 50 0.05 2.61 17.93
C THR A 50 1.49 2.16 18.14
N VAL A 51 2.20 1.77 17.07
CA VAL A 51 3.63 1.46 17.13
C VAL A 51 4.44 2.70 17.51
N LEU A 52 4.16 3.86 16.90
CA LEU A 52 4.85 5.12 17.23
C LEU A 52 4.60 5.55 18.68
N MET A 53 3.37 5.42 19.18
CA MET A 53 3.05 5.63 20.59
C MET A 53 3.86 4.70 21.50
N PHE A 54 3.95 3.40 21.17
CA PHE A 54 4.73 2.46 21.97
C PHE A 54 6.22 2.82 21.96
N LEU A 55 6.76 3.26 20.82
CA LEU A 55 8.14 3.73 20.72
C LEU A 55 8.37 4.98 21.58
N LEU A 56 7.44 5.95 21.57
CA LEU A 56 7.50 7.11 22.47
C LEU A 56 7.47 6.66 23.93
N TRP A 57 6.61 5.70 24.29
CA TRP A 57 6.52 5.19 25.65
C TRP A 57 7.84 4.56 26.14
N ILE A 58 8.48 3.68 25.35
CA ILE A 58 9.74 3.04 25.75
C ILE A 58 10.95 4.00 25.75
N THR A 59 10.91 5.09 24.97
CA THR A 59 11.98 6.10 24.93
C THR A 59 11.74 7.27 25.89
N GLY A 60 10.70 7.23 26.71
CA GLY A 60 10.34 8.32 27.62
C GLY A 60 9.93 9.60 26.90
N GLY A 61 9.35 9.48 25.70
CA GLY A 61 8.91 10.60 24.86
C GLY A 61 10.00 11.21 23.97
N SER A 62 11.19 10.61 23.89
CA SER A 62 12.29 11.13 23.06
C SER A 62 12.00 10.93 21.56
N ILE A 63 11.60 12.01 20.88
CA ILE A 63 11.32 12.04 19.43
C ILE A 63 12.56 11.63 18.61
N GLU A 64 13.73 12.11 19.00
CA GLU A 64 15.01 11.77 18.34
C GLU A 64 15.29 10.27 18.38
N SER A 65 15.08 9.64 19.55
CA SER A 65 15.26 8.19 19.71
C SER A 65 14.26 7.41 18.84
N VAL A 66 13.00 7.84 18.79
CA VAL A 66 11.99 7.24 17.91
C VAL A 66 12.41 7.37 16.45
N ALA A 67 12.88 8.53 16.01
CA ALA A 67 13.36 8.75 14.64
C ALA A 67 14.52 7.83 14.26
N ILE A 68 15.51 7.66 15.15
CA ILE A 68 16.62 6.73 14.93
C ILE A 68 16.12 5.29 14.81
N ILE A 69 15.24 4.86 15.71
CA ILE A 69 14.68 3.49 15.67
C ILE A 69 13.90 3.27 14.37
N VAL A 70 13.04 4.21 13.99
CA VAL A 70 12.26 4.15 12.74
C VAL A 70 13.19 4.10 11.53
N LEU A 71 14.26 4.90 11.50
CA LEU A 71 15.24 4.89 10.41
C LEU A 71 16.00 3.55 10.30
N ILE A 72 16.38 2.95 11.44
CA ILE A 72 17.01 1.63 11.49
C ILE A 72 16.04 0.57 10.95
N LEU A 73 14.80 0.56 11.43
CA LEU A 73 13.77 -0.37 10.96
C LEU A 73 13.51 -0.23 9.46
N HIS A 74 13.40 1.01 8.99
CA HIS A 74 13.23 1.36 7.59
C HIS A 74 14.37 0.80 6.73
N THR A 75 15.63 1.00 7.16
CA THR A 75 16.82 0.48 6.48
C THR A 75 16.82 -1.06 6.42
N VAL A 76 16.48 -1.71 7.54
CA VAL A 76 16.38 -3.18 7.59
C VAL A 76 15.28 -3.72 6.67
N MET A 77 14.13 -3.06 6.61
CA MET A 77 13.03 -3.41 5.70
C MET A 77 13.45 -3.29 4.23
N LEU A 78 14.08 -2.18 3.83
CA LEU A 78 14.59 -1.99 2.47
C LEU A 78 15.66 -3.01 2.10
N ALA A 79 16.62 -3.26 3.00
CA ALA A 79 17.67 -4.24 2.78
C ALA A 79 17.09 -5.66 2.61
N SER A 80 16.09 -6.01 3.41
CA SER A 80 15.40 -7.31 3.33
C SER A 80 14.66 -7.48 2.00
N MET A 81 13.88 -6.47 1.59
CA MET A 81 13.16 -6.48 0.31
C MET A 81 14.13 -6.53 -0.89
N THR A 82 15.20 -5.73 -0.85
CA THR A 82 16.24 -5.69 -1.89
C THR A 82 16.96 -7.02 -2.04
N SER A 83 17.42 -7.59 -0.91
CA SER A 83 18.08 -8.89 -0.88
C SER A 83 17.18 -9.97 -1.50
N ARG A 84 15.87 -9.89 -1.23
CA ARG A 84 14.91 -10.82 -1.78
C ARG A 84 14.72 -10.67 -3.30
N VAL A 85 14.61 -9.45 -3.81
CA VAL A 85 14.56 -9.20 -5.26
C VAL A 85 15.79 -9.78 -5.95
N ILE A 86 16.99 -9.51 -5.42
CA ILE A 86 18.25 -10.00 -6.00
C ILE A 86 18.32 -11.53 -5.96
N GLN A 87 17.88 -12.15 -4.86
CA GLN A 87 17.80 -13.61 -4.74
C GLN A 87 16.88 -14.24 -5.79
N GLU A 88 15.72 -13.64 -6.04
CA GLU A 88 14.78 -14.10 -7.07
C GLU A 88 15.33 -13.89 -8.48
N SER A 89 15.93 -12.73 -8.76
CA SER A 89 16.62 -12.46 -10.03
C SER A 89 17.73 -13.48 -10.33
N ARG A 90 18.48 -13.89 -9.30
CA ARG A 90 19.50 -14.94 -9.43
C ARG A 90 18.90 -16.27 -9.91
N GLN A 91 17.69 -16.60 -9.48
CA GLN A 91 17.00 -17.82 -9.95
C GLN A 91 16.58 -17.72 -11.43
N TRP A 92 16.47 -16.52 -11.98
CA TRP A 92 16.19 -16.27 -13.41
C TRP A 92 17.46 -16.21 -14.28
N GLY A 93 18.64 -16.38 -13.66
CA GLY A 93 19.91 -16.52 -14.35
C GLY A 93 20.93 -15.42 -14.05
N SER A 94 20.55 -14.33 -13.36
CA SER A 94 21.51 -13.26 -13.04
C SER A 94 21.06 -12.41 -11.85
N ALA A 95 21.92 -12.30 -10.84
CA ALA A 95 21.74 -11.35 -9.74
C ALA A 95 21.94 -9.89 -10.17
N VAL A 96 22.72 -9.66 -11.24
CA VAL A 96 23.06 -8.32 -11.75
C VAL A 96 21.81 -7.58 -12.21
N TRP A 97 20.90 -8.27 -12.90
CA TRP A 97 19.62 -7.65 -13.34
C TRP A 97 18.71 -7.27 -12.17
N GLY A 98 18.77 -8.02 -11.07
CA GLY A 98 18.09 -7.69 -9.82
C GLY A 98 18.66 -6.43 -9.19
N GLY A 99 20.00 -6.33 -9.12
CA GLY A 99 20.69 -5.14 -8.62
C GLY A 99 20.36 -3.90 -9.47
N ILE A 100 20.44 -4.00 -10.79
CA ILE A 100 20.10 -2.90 -11.71
C ILE A 100 18.63 -2.48 -11.53
N ALA A 101 17.70 -3.42 -11.46
CA ALA A 101 16.28 -3.12 -11.27
C ALA A 101 16.02 -2.38 -9.95
N VAL A 102 16.65 -2.82 -8.86
CA VAL A 102 16.57 -2.12 -7.56
C VAL A 102 17.12 -0.71 -7.66
N SER A 103 18.31 -0.53 -8.25
CA SER A 103 18.90 0.80 -8.42
C SER A 103 18.01 1.73 -9.24
N LEU A 104 17.39 1.25 -10.32
CA LEU A 104 16.47 2.04 -11.14
C LEU A 104 15.23 2.49 -10.35
N VAL A 105 14.63 1.60 -9.54
CA VAL A 105 13.48 1.95 -8.71
C VAL A 105 13.88 2.90 -7.57
N PHE A 106 15.05 2.69 -6.94
CA PHE A 106 15.61 3.62 -5.96
C PHE A 106 15.82 5.01 -6.56
N CYS A 107 16.36 5.14 -7.77
CA CYS A 107 16.49 6.44 -8.42
C CYS A 107 15.13 7.08 -8.73
N SER A 108 14.14 6.28 -9.16
CA SER A 108 12.80 6.73 -9.53
C SER A 108 11.98 7.26 -8.34
N ASP A 109 12.13 6.61 -7.19
CA ASP A 109 11.31 6.84 -5.99
C ASP A 109 12.16 7.23 -4.78
N PHE A 110 13.35 7.79 -5.02
CA PHE A 110 14.35 8.12 -4.00
C PHE A 110 13.77 8.92 -2.84
N GLU A 111 12.97 9.93 -3.18
CA GLU A 111 12.31 10.79 -2.21
C GLU A 111 11.45 9.99 -1.22
N TYR A 112 10.57 9.12 -1.72
CA TYR A 112 9.64 8.34 -0.88
C TYR A 112 10.29 7.14 -0.17
N LEU A 113 11.45 6.69 -0.64
CA LEU A 113 12.16 5.56 -0.07
C LEU A 113 13.27 5.98 0.90
N PHE A 114 13.75 7.23 0.87
CA PHE A 114 14.91 7.63 1.68
C PHE A 114 14.76 8.99 2.36
N LEU A 115 14.13 9.97 1.70
CA LEU A 115 14.04 11.33 2.24
C LEU A 115 12.80 11.52 3.10
N VAL A 116 11.70 10.90 2.70
CA VAL A 116 10.42 11.07 3.36
C VAL A 116 10.13 9.80 4.14
N THR A 117 10.14 9.92 5.47
CA THR A 117 10.03 8.78 6.39
C THR A 117 8.55 8.50 6.74
N HIS A 118 7.68 8.70 5.74
CA HIS A 118 6.28 8.27 5.70
C HIS A 118 6.15 6.74 5.77
N ASP A 119 4.89 6.28 5.86
CA ASP A 119 4.50 4.88 5.88
C ASP A 119 4.86 4.08 4.62
N CYS A 120 5.28 4.71 3.52
CA CYS A 120 5.56 4.06 2.24
C CYS A 120 6.41 2.78 2.35
N VAL A 121 7.54 2.82 3.06
CA VAL A 121 8.44 1.64 3.17
C VAL A 121 7.87 0.58 4.09
N SER A 122 7.23 0.97 5.19
CA SER A 122 6.53 0.03 6.07
C SER A 122 5.39 -0.67 5.33
N LEU A 123 4.61 0.09 4.56
CA LEU A 123 3.55 -0.42 3.70
C LEU A 123 4.09 -1.30 2.56
N ALA A 124 5.22 -0.94 1.94
CA ALA A 124 5.88 -1.78 0.94
C ALA A 124 6.30 -3.13 1.55
N PHE A 125 6.85 -3.09 2.76
CA PHE A 125 7.26 -4.27 3.50
C PHE A 125 6.06 -5.14 3.90
N PHE A 126 4.97 -4.52 4.38
CA PHE A 126 3.72 -5.22 4.69
C PHE A 126 3.08 -5.85 3.45
N LEU A 127 3.09 -5.15 2.31
CA LEU A 127 2.64 -5.71 1.04
C LEU A 127 3.53 -6.89 0.62
N PHE A 128 4.84 -6.76 0.76
CA PHE A 128 5.79 -7.85 0.53
C PHE A 128 5.47 -9.08 1.39
N LEU A 129 5.23 -8.89 2.69
CA LEU A 129 4.85 -9.97 3.61
C LEU A 129 3.48 -10.57 3.27
N ALA A 130 2.51 -9.76 2.86
CA ALA A 130 1.18 -10.21 2.44
C ALA A 130 1.24 -11.16 1.24
N CYS A 131 2.19 -10.92 0.33
CA CYS A 131 2.35 -11.67 -0.91
C CYS A 131 3.33 -12.85 -0.79
N TYR A 132 4.24 -12.82 0.19
CA TYR A 132 5.27 -13.84 0.44
C TYR A 132 4.77 -15.30 0.51
N PRO A 133 3.59 -15.61 1.10
CA PRO A 133 3.12 -17.00 1.22
C PRO A 133 2.91 -17.73 -0.10
N ARG A 134 2.78 -17.00 -1.21
CA ARG A 134 2.58 -17.58 -2.55
C ARG A 134 3.85 -18.19 -3.14
N ALA A 135 5.02 -17.87 -2.60
CA ALA A 135 6.29 -18.27 -3.18
C ALA A 135 6.82 -19.64 -2.73
N GLY A 136 6.09 -20.37 -1.89
CA GLY A 136 6.48 -21.72 -1.46
C GLY A 136 7.56 -21.78 -0.39
N TYR A 137 7.89 -20.66 0.29
CA TYR A 137 8.94 -20.59 1.30
C TYR A 137 8.49 -20.93 2.73
N HIS A 138 7.21 -21.22 2.97
CA HIS A 138 6.75 -21.66 4.29
C HIS A 138 7.11 -23.12 4.57
N ARG A 139 8.38 -23.37 4.91
CA ARG A 139 8.77 -24.62 5.59
C ARG A 139 8.40 -24.62 7.08
N ALA A 140 8.28 -23.44 7.70
CA ALA A 140 7.92 -23.32 9.10
C ALA A 140 6.39 -23.43 9.30
N LYS A 141 5.97 -24.47 10.03
CA LYS A 141 4.55 -24.80 10.32
C LYS A 141 3.79 -23.66 11.02
N ILE A 142 4.47 -22.78 11.76
CA ILE A 142 3.81 -21.70 12.49
C ILE A 142 3.17 -20.68 11.55
N PHE A 143 3.85 -20.33 10.45
CA PHE A 143 3.37 -19.36 9.46
C PHE A 143 2.27 -19.92 8.55
N SER A 144 2.01 -21.22 8.59
CA SER A 144 0.92 -21.84 7.86
C SER A 144 -0.34 -22.07 8.71
N SER A 145 -0.30 -21.78 10.01
CA SER A 145 -1.49 -21.85 10.86
C SER A 145 -2.56 -20.87 10.39
N PRO A 146 -3.80 -21.32 10.14
CA PRO A 146 -4.92 -20.46 9.78
C PRO A 146 -5.10 -19.25 10.70
N ALA A 147 -4.94 -19.46 12.02
CA ALA A 147 -5.07 -18.40 13.02
C ALA A 147 -3.98 -17.35 12.89
N PHE A 148 -2.71 -17.77 12.72
CA PHE A 148 -1.60 -16.83 12.52
C PHE A 148 -1.76 -16.02 11.24
N VAL A 149 -2.19 -16.69 10.16
CA VAL A 149 -2.45 -16.02 8.88
C VAL A 149 -3.60 -15.01 9.01
N GLY A 150 -4.66 -15.37 9.74
CA GLY A 150 -5.78 -14.47 10.04
C GLY A 150 -5.35 -13.27 10.88
N LEU A 151 -4.58 -13.49 11.95
CA LEU A 151 -4.03 -12.43 12.79
C LEU A 151 -3.16 -11.47 11.95
N SER A 152 -2.28 -12.01 11.12
CA SER A 152 -1.46 -11.23 10.20
C SER A 152 -2.32 -10.43 9.22
N GLY A 153 -3.36 -11.04 8.65
CA GLY A 153 -4.31 -10.36 7.78
C GLY A 153 -5.04 -9.20 8.47
N GLY A 154 -5.48 -9.42 9.71
CA GLY A 154 -6.11 -8.38 10.54
C GLY A 154 -5.16 -7.20 10.80
N LEU A 155 -3.92 -7.48 11.19
CA LEU A 155 -2.90 -6.44 11.38
C LEU A 155 -2.59 -5.68 10.08
N LEU A 156 -2.49 -6.37 8.94
CA LEU A 156 -2.29 -5.74 7.64
C LEU A 156 -3.47 -4.82 7.27
N ILE A 157 -4.71 -5.22 7.56
CA ILE A 157 -5.90 -4.37 7.37
C ILE A 157 -5.80 -3.13 8.26
N LEU A 158 -5.42 -3.28 9.53
CA LEU A 158 -5.21 -2.16 10.46
C LEU A 158 -4.00 -1.27 10.13
N ALA A 159 -3.08 -1.74 9.28
CA ALA A 159 -1.98 -0.93 8.74
C ALA A 159 -2.43 -0.14 7.51
N SER A 160 -3.15 -0.79 6.61
CA SER A 160 -3.72 -0.18 5.41
C SER A 160 -4.86 -1.04 4.86
N PRO A 161 -6.07 -0.47 4.66
CA PRO A 161 -7.18 -1.21 4.07
C PRO A 161 -6.83 -1.81 2.71
N VAL A 162 -6.03 -1.12 1.91
CA VAL A 162 -5.61 -1.57 0.56
C VAL A 162 -4.66 -2.76 0.65
N ILE A 163 -3.71 -2.78 1.59
CA ILE A 163 -2.85 -3.95 1.81
C ILE A 163 -3.66 -5.13 2.33
N GLY A 164 -4.60 -4.88 3.24
CA GLY A 164 -5.56 -5.89 3.69
C GLY A 164 -6.36 -6.51 2.53
N PHE A 165 -6.82 -5.67 1.60
CA PHE A 165 -7.49 -6.12 0.37
C PHE A 165 -6.56 -6.97 -0.51
N CYS A 166 -5.30 -6.55 -0.72
CA CYS A 166 -4.29 -7.33 -1.44
C CYS A 166 -4.04 -8.69 -0.80
N TRP A 167 -3.91 -8.74 0.53
CA TRP A 167 -3.78 -9.99 1.28
C TRP A 167 -4.97 -10.91 1.01
N PHE A 168 -6.20 -10.41 1.19
CA PHE A 168 -7.42 -11.18 0.98
C PHE A 168 -7.53 -11.70 -0.46
N ALA A 169 -7.26 -10.86 -1.46
CA ALA A 169 -7.29 -11.22 -2.86
C ALA A 169 -6.24 -12.30 -3.19
N CYS A 170 -5.02 -12.17 -2.66
CA CYS A 170 -3.96 -13.17 -2.84
C CYS A 170 -4.34 -14.52 -2.22
N ARG A 171 -4.98 -14.52 -1.04
CA ARG A 171 -5.45 -15.76 -0.39
C ARG A 171 -6.60 -16.39 -1.16
N SER A 172 -7.57 -15.60 -1.59
CA SER A 172 -8.70 -16.06 -2.40
C SER A 172 -8.24 -16.68 -3.71
N LEU A 173 -7.30 -16.04 -4.41
CA LEU A 173 -6.72 -16.57 -5.64
C LEU A 173 -5.97 -17.89 -5.41
N ASN A 174 -5.28 -18.05 -4.28
CA ASN A 174 -4.59 -19.30 -3.95
C ASN A 174 -5.56 -20.44 -3.67
N VAL A 175 -6.68 -20.16 -2.98
CA VAL A 175 -7.74 -21.16 -2.76
C VAL A 175 -8.38 -21.55 -4.09
N TRP A 176 -8.76 -20.56 -4.90
CA TRP A 176 -9.40 -20.78 -6.21
C TRP A 176 -8.55 -21.65 -7.15
N ARG A 177 -7.26 -21.35 -7.29
CA ARG A 177 -6.35 -22.15 -8.13
C ARG A 177 -6.22 -23.61 -7.68
N LYS A 178 -6.25 -23.86 -6.37
CA LYS A 178 -6.22 -25.22 -5.83
C LYS A 178 -7.53 -25.96 -6.07
N THR A 179 -8.65 -25.25 -6.14
CA THR A 179 -9.97 -25.85 -6.43
C THR A 179 -10.23 -26.06 -7.92
N GLU A 180 -9.69 -25.21 -8.79
CA GLU A 180 -9.90 -25.28 -10.24
C GLU A 180 -9.01 -26.33 -10.93
N ALA A 181 -7.91 -26.73 -10.31
CA ALA A 181 -7.12 -27.87 -10.76
C ALA A 181 -8.07 -29.09 -10.97
N ASN A 182 -8.19 -29.51 -12.23
CA ASN A 182 -9.28 -30.29 -12.80
C ASN A 182 -9.90 -31.36 -11.85
N PRO A 183 -11.18 -31.22 -11.45
CA PRO A 183 -11.82 -32.09 -10.46
C PRO A 183 -11.79 -33.58 -10.80
N SER A 184 -11.74 -33.91 -12.09
CA SER A 184 -11.73 -35.29 -12.61
C SER A 184 -10.35 -35.94 -12.59
N SER A 185 -9.25 -35.17 -12.59
CA SER A 185 -7.88 -35.70 -12.51
C SER A 185 -7.26 -35.59 -11.11
N CYS A 186 -7.91 -34.85 -10.20
CA CYS A 186 -7.40 -34.68 -8.85
C CYS A 186 -7.50 -35.94 -8.01
N ARG A 187 -6.34 -36.42 -7.53
CA ARG A 187 -6.25 -37.52 -6.56
C ARG A 187 -7.05 -37.15 -5.29
N PRO A 188 -7.68 -38.11 -4.58
CA PRO A 188 -8.47 -37.84 -3.36
C PRO A 188 -7.76 -36.97 -2.31
N LYS A 189 -6.42 -37.09 -2.20
CA LYS A 189 -5.58 -36.26 -1.31
C LYS A 189 -5.67 -34.76 -1.62
N GLN A 190 -5.79 -34.37 -2.89
CA GLN A 190 -5.88 -32.96 -3.30
C GLN A 190 -7.24 -32.35 -2.92
N ARG A 191 -8.33 -33.12 -3.04
CA ARG A 191 -9.66 -32.67 -2.59
C ARG A 191 -9.70 -32.44 -1.07
N PHE A 192 -9.07 -33.32 -0.29
CA PHE A 192 -8.96 -33.14 1.15
C PHE A 192 -8.15 -31.89 1.52
N GLN A 193 -7.03 -31.66 0.83
CA GLN A 193 -6.22 -30.44 1.00
C GLN A 193 -7.00 -29.18 0.63
N ALA A 194 -7.74 -29.17 -0.47
CA ALA A 194 -8.57 -28.02 -0.87
C ALA A 194 -9.64 -27.69 0.18
N LYS A 195 -10.31 -28.69 0.76
CA LYS A 195 -11.25 -28.49 1.86
C LYS A 195 -10.56 -27.95 3.12
N ALA A 196 -9.38 -28.47 3.46
CA ALA A 196 -8.60 -27.99 4.58
C ALA A 196 -8.13 -26.53 4.37
N ASP A 197 -7.72 -26.17 3.15
CA ASP A 197 -7.35 -24.81 2.77
C ASP A 197 -8.54 -23.85 2.85
N LEU A 198 -9.73 -24.27 2.39
CA LEU A 198 -10.95 -23.46 2.51
C LEU A 198 -11.32 -23.23 3.98
N ARG A 199 -11.31 -24.29 4.80
CA ARG A 199 -11.53 -24.18 6.25
C ARG A 199 -10.50 -23.27 6.91
N GLY A 200 -9.23 -23.40 6.54
CA GLY A 200 -8.16 -22.52 7.00
C GLY A 200 -8.35 -21.07 6.55
N GLY A 201 -8.82 -20.85 5.33
CA GLY A 201 -9.20 -19.53 4.83
C GLY A 201 -10.31 -18.89 5.65
N LEU A 202 -11.38 -19.64 5.94
CA LEU A 202 -12.50 -19.18 6.76
C LEU A 202 -12.06 -18.85 8.19
N ILE A 203 -11.29 -19.73 8.84
CA ILE A 203 -10.72 -19.46 10.17
C ILE A 203 -9.86 -18.19 10.13
N GLY A 204 -9.02 -18.05 9.10
CA GLY A 204 -8.20 -16.85 8.91
C GLY A 204 -9.05 -15.58 8.77
N CYS A 205 -10.15 -15.62 8.02
CA CYS A 205 -11.06 -14.48 7.87
C CYS A 205 -11.77 -14.13 9.18
N VAL A 206 -12.20 -15.13 9.95
CA VAL A 206 -12.81 -14.91 11.27
C VAL A 206 -11.81 -14.24 12.21
N VAL A 207 -10.58 -14.77 12.31
CA VAL A 207 -9.54 -14.17 13.17
C VAL A 207 -9.17 -12.76 12.70
N ALA A 208 -9.01 -12.53 11.40
CA ALA A 208 -8.77 -11.19 10.85
C ALA A 208 -9.91 -10.23 11.23
N SER A 209 -11.17 -10.69 11.13
CA SER A 209 -12.34 -9.89 11.52
C SER A 209 -12.32 -9.57 13.02
N MET A 210 -11.98 -10.53 13.89
CA MET A 210 -11.87 -10.28 15.33
C MET A 210 -10.82 -9.21 15.68
N VAL A 211 -9.77 -9.07 14.87
CA VAL A 211 -8.75 -8.04 15.04
C VAL A 211 -9.25 -6.67 14.58
N VAL A 212 -10.02 -6.61 13.48
CA VAL A 212 -10.44 -5.36 12.83
C VAL A 212 -11.72 -4.79 13.45
N VAL A 213 -12.68 -5.66 13.82
CA VAL A 213 -14.00 -5.27 14.32
C VAL A 213 -13.97 -4.33 15.53
N PRO A 214 -13.09 -4.50 16.54
CA PRO A 214 -12.99 -3.55 17.65
C PRO A 214 -12.71 -2.12 17.18
N TRP A 215 -11.87 -1.97 16.16
CA TRP A 215 -11.57 -0.66 15.58
C TRP A 215 -12.75 -0.07 14.81
N CYS A 216 -13.47 -0.89 14.04
CA CYS A 216 -14.72 -0.48 13.38
C CYS A 216 -15.73 0.05 14.40
N PHE A 217 -15.93 -0.68 15.51
CA PHE A 217 -16.84 -0.27 16.57
C PHE A 217 -16.40 1.03 17.23
N ARG A 218 -15.10 1.22 17.48
CA ARG A 218 -14.57 2.49 17.98
C ARG A 218 -14.91 3.63 17.04
N ASN A 219 -14.70 3.49 15.73
CA ASN A 219 -15.00 4.56 14.77
C ASN A 219 -16.50 4.89 14.74
N GLN A 220 -17.36 3.88 14.80
CA GLN A 220 -18.80 4.10 14.86
C GLN A 220 -19.21 4.79 16.17
N TYR A 221 -18.68 4.36 17.31
CA TYR A 221 -19.07 4.90 18.63
C TYR A 221 -18.51 6.30 18.88
N VAL A 222 -17.23 6.53 18.54
CA VAL A 222 -16.53 7.78 18.86
C VAL A 222 -16.77 8.84 17.79
N LEU A 223 -16.77 8.47 16.50
CA LEU A 223 -16.89 9.42 15.40
C LEU A 223 -18.31 9.48 14.82
N GLY A 224 -19.18 8.51 15.13
CA GLY A 224 -20.45 8.36 14.43
C GLY A 224 -20.29 7.89 12.98
N LEU A 225 -19.10 7.38 12.60
CA LEU A 225 -18.78 6.99 11.23
C LEU A 225 -18.60 5.48 11.11
N VAL A 226 -19.30 4.88 10.14
CA VAL A 226 -19.09 3.48 9.76
C VAL A 226 -17.90 3.40 8.80
N ALA A 227 -16.68 3.50 9.35
CA ALA A 227 -15.43 3.39 8.61
C ALA A 227 -14.60 2.23 9.18
N PRO A 228 -14.28 1.20 8.39
CA PRO A 228 -13.69 -0.02 8.92
C PRO A 228 -12.26 0.17 9.44
N VAL A 229 -11.48 1.07 8.85
CA VAL A 229 -10.10 1.33 9.28
C VAL A 229 -9.77 2.81 9.20
N LYS A 230 -9.95 3.41 8.02
CA LYS A 230 -9.59 4.80 7.71
C LYS A 230 -10.82 5.54 7.19
N THR A 231 -11.03 6.79 7.62
CA THR A 231 -12.22 7.60 7.30
C THR A 231 -12.02 8.53 6.10
N ASN A 232 -10.77 8.88 5.76
CA ASN A 232 -10.48 9.97 4.83
C ASN A 232 -10.69 9.65 3.33
N ALA A 233 -11.17 8.45 2.97
CA ALA A 233 -11.33 8.03 1.57
C ALA A 233 -12.23 8.98 0.76
N MET A 234 -13.34 9.44 1.35
CA MET A 234 -14.24 10.40 0.69
C MET A 234 -13.61 11.79 0.54
N PHE A 235 -12.71 12.17 1.44
CA PHE A 235 -11.95 13.42 1.29
C PHE A 235 -10.92 13.32 0.16
N GLU A 236 -10.19 12.21 0.06
CA GLU A 236 -9.24 12.00 -1.04
C GLU A 236 -9.95 12.01 -2.40
N LEU A 237 -11.15 11.41 -2.49
CA LEU A 237 -12.00 11.49 -3.70
C LEU A 237 -12.55 12.90 -3.93
N TYR A 238 -12.94 13.62 -2.87
CA TYR A 238 -13.34 15.03 -2.97
C TYR A 238 -12.22 15.89 -3.57
N GLN A 239 -10.98 15.73 -3.10
CA GLN A 239 -9.83 16.45 -3.65
C GLN A 239 -9.63 16.16 -5.13
N SER A 240 -9.66 14.87 -5.51
CA SER A 240 -9.48 14.50 -6.91
C SER A 240 -10.63 15.01 -7.80
N MET A 241 -11.85 15.11 -7.29
CA MET A 241 -13.02 15.56 -8.06
C MET A 241 -13.26 17.08 -8.08
N TYR A 242 -12.76 17.84 -7.11
CA TYR A 242 -13.06 19.27 -7.03
C TYR A 242 -11.84 20.16 -7.25
N HIS A 243 -10.64 19.65 -6.96
CA HIS A 243 -9.42 20.45 -6.95
C HIS A 243 -8.41 20.02 -8.01
N THR A 244 -8.82 19.13 -8.93
CA THR A 244 -7.97 18.70 -10.04
C THR A 244 -8.79 18.58 -11.33
N ASN A 245 -8.14 18.82 -12.47
CA ASN A 245 -8.77 18.68 -13.78
C ASN A 245 -8.74 17.23 -14.28
N ASP A 246 -7.71 16.48 -13.93
CA ASP A 246 -7.41 15.13 -14.42
C ASP A 246 -7.60 14.03 -13.35
N GLY A 247 -8.03 14.39 -12.15
CA GLY A 247 -8.20 13.45 -11.05
C GLY A 247 -6.90 13.09 -10.32
N ILE A 248 -5.78 13.77 -10.62
CA ILE A 248 -4.47 13.48 -10.05
C ILE A 248 -4.03 14.67 -9.19
N PRO A 249 -4.04 14.54 -7.85
CA PRO A 249 -3.60 15.62 -6.98
C PRO A 249 -2.15 16.03 -7.25
N ASP A 250 -1.93 17.34 -7.26
CA ASP A 250 -0.61 17.95 -7.40
C ASP A 250 -0.26 18.78 -6.16
N ALA A 251 0.89 19.47 -6.21
CA ALA A 251 1.34 20.31 -5.11
C ALA A 251 0.30 21.38 -4.75
N SER A 252 -0.38 21.97 -5.74
CA SER A 252 -1.42 22.98 -5.49
C SER A 252 -2.64 22.41 -4.78
N THR A 253 -3.03 21.17 -5.13
CA THR A 253 -4.09 20.43 -4.46
C THR A 253 -3.72 20.15 -3.00
N PHE A 254 -2.46 19.80 -2.74
CA PHE A 254 -1.95 19.54 -1.40
C PHE A 254 -1.87 20.78 -0.51
N LEU A 255 -1.70 21.98 -1.08
CA LEU A 255 -1.78 23.24 -0.31
C LEU A 255 -3.16 23.45 0.32
N LEU A 256 -4.19 22.77 -0.21
CA LEU A 256 -5.53 22.79 0.36
C LEU A 256 -5.75 21.70 1.42
N HIS A 257 -4.77 20.87 1.73
CA HIS A 257 -4.94 19.77 2.68
C HIS A 257 -5.12 20.28 4.12
N PRO A 258 -6.00 19.70 4.97
CA PRO A 258 -6.19 20.12 6.37
C PRO A 258 -4.94 20.09 7.27
N ALA A 259 -3.86 19.45 6.80
CA ALA A 259 -2.55 19.46 7.45
C ALA A 259 -1.80 20.79 7.25
N ILE A 260 -2.18 21.57 6.23
CA ILE A 260 -1.66 22.90 5.94
C ILE A 260 -2.51 23.90 6.73
N GLU A 261 -1.88 24.53 7.73
CA GLU A 261 -2.56 25.33 8.76
C GLU A 261 -3.38 26.49 8.18
N ASP A 262 -2.86 27.15 7.15
CA ASP A 262 -3.49 28.31 6.51
C ASP A 262 -4.47 27.93 5.39
N SER A 263 -4.77 26.64 5.22
CA SER A 263 -5.74 26.21 4.22
C SER A 263 -7.17 26.42 4.73
N TYR A 264 -8.06 26.89 3.86
CA TYR A 264 -9.48 27.04 4.22
C TYR A 264 -10.13 25.71 4.63
N LEU A 265 -9.62 24.57 4.13
CA LEU A 265 -10.10 23.25 4.54
C LEU A 265 -9.62 22.87 5.95
N ALA A 266 -8.44 23.33 6.39
CA ALA A 266 -8.01 23.18 7.79
C ALA A 266 -8.92 23.98 8.72
N ASP A 267 -9.26 25.21 8.36
CA ASP A 267 -10.19 26.04 9.14
C ASP A 267 -11.58 25.42 9.21
N GLU A 268 -12.08 24.90 8.09
CA GLU A 268 -13.35 24.18 8.05
C GLU A 268 -13.30 22.93 8.93
N TYR A 269 -12.23 22.12 8.80
CA TYR A 269 -12.02 20.91 9.58
C TYR A 269 -11.99 21.19 11.09
N ARG A 270 -11.24 22.21 11.54
CA ARG A 270 -11.21 22.63 12.95
C ARG A 270 -12.58 23.06 13.46
N ARG A 271 -13.32 23.81 12.63
CA ARG A 271 -14.61 24.39 13.02
C ARG A 271 -15.70 23.34 13.19
N VAL A 272 -15.74 22.32 12.33
CA VAL A 272 -16.86 21.35 12.31
C VAL A 272 -16.47 19.94 12.79
N GLY A 273 -15.19 19.65 12.94
CA GLY A 273 -14.66 18.33 13.29
C GLY A 273 -14.69 17.33 12.13
N GLU A 274 -13.96 16.22 12.30
CA GLU A 274 -13.75 15.23 11.22
C GLU A 274 -15.05 14.67 10.65
N ALA A 275 -15.98 14.23 11.52
CA ALA A 275 -17.19 13.55 11.08
C ALA A 275 -18.07 14.43 10.18
N LYS A 276 -18.31 15.67 10.59
CA LYS A 276 -19.13 16.60 9.81
C LYS A 276 -18.41 17.09 8.55
N PHE A 277 -17.10 17.29 8.63
CA PHE A 277 -16.26 17.64 7.49
C PHE A 277 -16.33 16.54 6.41
N LEU A 278 -16.08 15.28 6.78
CA LEU A 278 -16.12 14.14 5.86
C LEU A 278 -17.53 13.89 5.31
N GLN A 279 -18.58 14.09 6.11
CA GLN A 279 -19.96 14.03 5.63
C GLN A 279 -20.18 15.06 4.51
N THR A 280 -19.75 16.30 4.71
CA THR A 280 -19.89 17.38 3.73
C THR A 280 -19.13 17.07 2.43
N CYS A 281 -17.90 16.55 2.53
CA CYS A 281 -17.13 16.07 1.37
C CYS A 281 -17.86 14.93 0.65
N SER A 282 -18.41 13.97 1.39
CA SER A 282 -19.14 12.82 0.86
C SER A 282 -20.39 13.24 0.09
N GLU A 283 -21.19 14.15 0.64
CA GLU A 283 -22.40 14.67 0.00
C GLU A 283 -22.08 15.39 -1.32
N LYS A 284 -21.03 16.22 -1.34
CA LYS A 284 -20.53 16.88 -2.56
C LYS A 284 -20.10 15.85 -3.61
N VAL A 285 -19.27 14.88 -3.24
CA VAL A 285 -18.82 13.81 -4.14
C VAL A 285 -19.98 13.01 -4.72
N ILE A 286 -20.93 12.59 -3.88
CA ILE A 286 -22.10 11.80 -4.33
C ILE A 286 -22.97 12.63 -5.29
N GLY A 287 -23.21 13.91 -4.99
CA GLY A 287 -23.92 14.82 -5.89
C GLY A 287 -23.24 14.90 -7.26
N ARG A 288 -21.93 15.16 -7.27
CA ARG A 288 -21.15 15.27 -8.50
C ARG A 288 -21.11 13.97 -9.31
N LEU A 289 -20.99 12.82 -8.65
CA LEU A 289 -21.01 11.50 -9.30
C LEU A 289 -22.35 11.24 -10.01
N ARG A 290 -23.47 11.67 -9.42
CA ARG A 290 -24.80 11.54 -10.03
C ARG A 290 -24.97 12.49 -11.23
N GLU A 291 -24.44 13.70 -11.13
CA GLU A 291 -24.53 14.71 -12.19
C GLU A 291 -23.61 14.42 -13.39
N ARG A 292 -22.41 13.89 -13.14
CA ARG A 292 -21.31 13.79 -14.12
C ARG A 292 -20.54 12.46 -13.99
N PRO A 293 -21.19 11.29 -14.17
CA PRO A 293 -20.52 9.99 -14.05
C PRO A 293 -19.44 9.78 -15.13
N ASP A 294 -19.67 10.32 -16.34
CA ASP A 294 -18.73 10.33 -17.47
C ASP A 294 -17.41 11.01 -17.09
N TRP A 295 -17.50 12.17 -16.43
CA TRP A 295 -16.35 12.95 -16.02
C TRP A 295 -15.52 12.22 -14.96
N TYR A 296 -16.17 11.55 -14.00
CA TYR A 296 -15.49 10.70 -13.03
C TYR A 296 -14.77 9.52 -13.69
N LEU A 297 -15.42 8.83 -14.65
CA LEU A 297 -14.78 7.74 -15.38
C LEU A 297 -13.55 8.22 -16.17
N ASN A 298 -13.61 9.43 -16.74
CA ASN A 298 -12.45 10.04 -17.38
C ASN A 298 -11.30 10.23 -16.38
N GLN A 299 -11.57 10.78 -15.19
CA GLN A 299 -10.55 10.91 -14.14
C GLN A 299 -9.97 9.57 -13.67
N VAL A 300 -10.79 8.53 -13.55
CA VAL A 300 -10.31 7.17 -13.26
C VAL A 300 -9.33 6.70 -14.35
N GLY A 301 -9.66 6.96 -15.63
CA GLY A 301 -8.78 6.68 -16.77
C GLY A 301 -7.45 7.43 -16.69
N HIS A 302 -7.48 8.72 -16.35
CA HIS A 302 -6.27 9.53 -16.14
C HIS A 302 -5.42 9.00 -14.99
N ARG A 303 -6.00 8.66 -13.83
CA ARG A 303 -5.29 8.05 -12.71
C ARG A 303 -4.66 6.71 -13.08
N LEU A 304 -5.38 5.87 -13.84
CA LEU A 304 -4.86 4.62 -14.36
C LEU A 304 -3.64 4.87 -15.25
N LEU A 305 -3.76 5.71 -16.28
CA LEU A 305 -2.67 6.02 -17.20
C LEU A 305 -1.47 6.64 -16.48
N TYR A 306 -1.72 7.56 -15.54
CA TYR A 306 -0.65 8.20 -14.77
C TYR A 306 0.06 7.21 -13.84
N SER A 307 -0.66 6.31 -13.19
CA SER A 307 -0.04 5.27 -12.34
C SER A 307 0.84 4.30 -13.12
N LEU A 308 0.56 4.10 -14.41
CA LEU A 308 1.26 3.16 -15.28
C LEU A 308 2.38 3.81 -16.09
N LEU A 309 2.23 5.07 -16.49
CA LEU A 309 3.17 5.72 -17.43
C LEU A 309 3.88 6.95 -16.82
N ARG A 310 3.37 7.48 -15.70
CA ARG A 310 3.83 8.73 -15.05
C ARG A 310 3.94 9.92 -16.00
N ILE A 311 3.16 9.93 -17.08
CA ILE A 311 3.12 11.04 -18.04
C ILE A 311 2.37 12.20 -17.38
N ARG A 312 3.09 13.22 -16.92
CA ARG A 312 2.52 14.53 -16.59
C ARG A 312 2.70 15.44 -17.80
N SER A 313 1.68 16.25 -18.08
CA SER A 313 1.64 17.17 -19.22
C SER A 313 2.78 18.23 -19.24
N HIS A 314 3.58 18.35 -18.17
CA HIS A 314 4.60 19.41 -18.00
C HIS A 314 5.97 18.92 -17.48
N SER A 315 6.26 17.62 -17.44
CA SER A 315 7.62 17.19 -17.05
C SER A 315 8.61 17.46 -18.17
N SER A 316 9.66 18.24 -17.90
CA SER A 316 10.80 18.36 -18.82
C SER A 316 11.38 16.96 -19.06
N TRP A 317 11.61 16.62 -20.34
CA TRP A 317 12.18 15.34 -20.79
C TRP A 317 13.67 15.22 -20.44
N ASN A 318 14.03 15.46 -19.18
CA ASN A 318 15.38 15.22 -18.69
C ASN A 318 15.63 13.72 -18.49
N ALA A 319 16.89 13.34 -18.27
CA ALA A 319 17.28 11.93 -18.13
C ALA A 319 16.48 11.20 -17.02
N LEU A 320 16.18 11.88 -15.91
CA LEU A 320 15.38 11.32 -14.82
C LEU A 320 13.93 11.07 -15.24
N GLY A 321 13.34 11.97 -16.04
CA GLY A 321 12.01 11.81 -16.62
C GLY A 321 11.93 10.58 -17.53
N ILE A 322 12.96 10.34 -18.35
CA ILE A 322 13.05 9.15 -19.21
C ILE A 322 13.17 7.87 -18.37
N VAL A 323 14.05 7.87 -17.36
CA VAL A 323 14.17 6.73 -16.43
C VAL A 323 12.84 6.46 -15.74
N ASN A 324 12.15 7.49 -15.26
CA ASN A 324 10.83 7.36 -14.63
C ASN A 324 9.80 6.76 -15.60
N ALA A 325 9.68 7.31 -16.81
CA ALA A 325 8.76 6.78 -17.82
C ALA A 325 9.04 5.29 -18.08
N PHE A 326 10.32 4.91 -18.19
CA PHE A 326 10.73 3.52 -18.37
C PHE A 326 10.34 2.63 -17.18
N VAL A 327 10.72 2.99 -15.95
CA VAL A 327 10.49 2.16 -14.76
C VAL A 327 8.99 2.01 -14.45
N TYR A 328 8.17 3.01 -14.78
CA TYR A 328 6.71 2.93 -14.62
C TYR A 328 6.05 2.14 -15.75
N ALA A 329 6.40 2.40 -17.01
CA ALA A 329 5.79 1.73 -18.16
C ALA A 329 6.15 0.23 -18.22
N MET A 330 7.32 -0.18 -17.75
CA MET A 330 7.77 -1.56 -17.88
C MET A 330 6.90 -2.59 -17.15
N PRO A 331 6.54 -2.41 -15.86
CA PRO A 331 5.55 -3.25 -15.19
C PRO A 331 4.26 -3.44 -16.00
N PHE A 332 3.79 -2.39 -16.67
CA PHE A 332 2.58 -2.45 -17.51
C PHE A 332 2.79 -3.25 -18.79
N VAL A 333 3.85 -2.96 -19.57
CA VAL A 333 4.18 -3.69 -20.80
C VAL A 333 4.37 -5.18 -20.51
N ILE A 334 5.04 -5.52 -19.40
CA ILE A 334 5.22 -6.90 -18.96
C ILE A 334 3.89 -7.51 -18.53
N SER A 335 3.04 -6.78 -17.83
CA SER A 335 1.71 -7.27 -17.43
C SER A 335 0.86 -7.63 -18.66
N ILE A 336 0.84 -6.76 -19.68
CA ILE A 336 0.18 -7.04 -20.96
C ILE A 336 0.85 -8.23 -21.64
N GLY A 337 2.16 -8.20 -21.85
CA GLY A 337 2.89 -9.29 -22.50
C GLY A 337 2.67 -10.64 -21.82
N THR A 338 2.69 -10.69 -20.49
CA THR A 338 2.44 -11.92 -19.72
C THR A 338 1.00 -12.41 -19.82
N LEU A 339 0.02 -11.53 -19.94
CA LEU A 339 -1.38 -11.90 -20.19
C LEU A 339 -1.59 -12.45 -21.61
N PHE A 340 -0.95 -11.86 -22.62
CA PHE A 340 -1.16 -12.21 -24.04
C PHE A 340 -0.29 -13.35 -24.56
N ILE A 341 0.96 -13.48 -24.09
CA ILE A 341 1.92 -14.47 -24.61
C ILE A 341 1.51 -15.91 -24.25
N GLY A 342 0.49 -16.11 -23.41
CA GLY A 342 -0.04 -17.45 -23.10
C GLY A 342 0.97 -18.37 -22.42
N TYR A 343 2.16 -17.84 -22.08
CA TYR A 343 3.13 -18.47 -21.20
C TYR A 343 2.47 -18.55 -19.83
N ARG A 344 1.70 -19.63 -19.64
CA ARG A 344 1.05 -19.97 -18.39
C ARG A 344 2.04 -19.71 -17.27
N PHE A 345 1.63 -18.83 -16.36
CA PHE A 345 2.34 -18.30 -15.20
C PHE A 345 3.14 -19.34 -14.38
N ARG A 346 4.22 -19.88 -14.95
CA ARG A 346 5.08 -20.86 -14.30
C ARG A 346 6.02 -20.21 -13.29
N ILE A 347 6.27 -18.91 -13.45
CA ILE A 347 7.02 -18.12 -12.47
C ILE A 347 6.01 -17.49 -11.51
N ALA A 348 5.80 -18.14 -10.38
CA ALA A 348 4.81 -17.76 -9.36
C ALA A 348 4.94 -16.28 -8.96
N TRP A 349 6.16 -15.79 -8.79
CA TRP A 349 6.47 -14.41 -8.41
C TRP A 349 6.02 -13.37 -9.43
N LEU A 350 6.23 -13.57 -10.73
CA LEU A 350 5.79 -12.60 -11.75
C LEU A 350 4.27 -12.50 -11.79
N SER A 351 3.59 -13.65 -11.74
CA SER A 351 2.12 -13.69 -11.68
C SER A 351 1.58 -12.98 -10.44
N ALA A 352 2.28 -13.13 -9.31
CA ALA A 352 1.92 -12.48 -8.06
C ALA A 352 2.15 -10.97 -8.18
N SER A 353 3.29 -10.53 -8.71
CA SER A 353 3.60 -9.11 -8.90
C SER A 353 2.57 -8.40 -9.79
N VAL A 354 2.22 -8.97 -10.94
CA VAL A 354 1.19 -8.41 -11.83
C VAL A 354 -0.16 -8.30 -11.11
N PHE A 355 -0.59 -9.40 -10.48
CA PHE A 355 -1.85 -9.44 -9.74
C PHE A 355 -1.88 -8.41 -8.61
N VAL A 356 -0.80 -8.32 -7.83
CA VAL A 356 -0.67 -7.41 -6.69
C VAL A 356 -0.69 -5.96 -7.14
N ILE A 357 0.02 -5.61 -8.21
CA ILE A 357 -0.02 -4.25 -8.77
C ILE A 357 -1.45 -3.85 -9.12
N ILE A 358 -2.19 -4.72 -9.83
CA ILE A 358 -3.57 -4.43 -10.22
C ILE A 358 -4.46 -4.29 -8.98
N VAL A 359 -4.46 -5.28 -8.09
CA VAL A 359 -5.33 -5.27 -6.90
C VAL A 359 -5.01 -4.10 -5.98
N PHE A 360 -3.74 -3.74 -5.83
CA PHE A 360 -3.29 -2.63 -5.01
C PHE A 360 -3.69 -1.27 -5.60
N LEU A 361 -3.58 -1.10 -6.92
CA LEU A 361 -3.83 0.19 -7.57
C LEU A 361 -5.31 0.47 -7.81
N VAL A 362 -6.16 -0.54 -7.97
CA VAL A 362 -7.60 -0.35 -8.24
C VAL A 362 -8.28 0.62 -7.25
N PRO A 363 -8.13 0.48 -5.92
CA PRO A 363 -8.71 1.45 -4.98
C PRO A 363 -8.24 2.88 -5.22
N TYR A 364 -6.96 3.07 -5.56
CA TYR A 364 -6.39 4.39 -5.84
C TYR A 364 -6.81 4.96 -7.20
N TRP A 365 -7.09 4.12 -8.19
CA TRP A 365 -7.71 4.58 -9.45
C TRP A 365 -9.15 5.06 -9.22
N LEU A 366 -9.88 4.41 -8.31
CA LEU A 366 -11.25 4.76 -8.01
C LEU A 366 -11.38 5.99 -7.10
N ILE A 367 -10.44 6.21 -6.19
CA ILE A 367 -10.49 7.27 -5.17
C ILE A 367 -9.57 8.43 -5.57
N SER A 368 -8.26 8.21 -5.41
CA SER A 368 -7.22 9.20 -5.63
C SER A 368 -5.87 8.50 -5.72
N PHE A 369 -5.00 8.96 -6.61
CA PHE A 369 -3.66 8.39 -6.78
C PHE A 369 -2.59 9.46 -6.56
N TYR A 370 -1.73 9.23 -5.57
CA TYR A 370 -0.52 10.01 -5.33
C TYR A 370 0.72 9.21 -5.75
N SER A 371 1.78 9.88 -6.18
CA SER A 371 3.04 9.24 -6.61
C SER A 371 3.65 8.35 -5.52
N ARG A 372 3.46 8.67 -4.23
CA ARG A 372 3.93 7.86 -3.10
C ARG A 372 3.38 6.43 -3.11
N TYR A 373 2.18 6.19 -3.66
CA TYR A 373 1.60 4.85 -3.72
C TYR A 373 2.35 3.92 -4.68
N ALA A 374 3.05 4.47 -5.67
CA ALA A 374 3.90 3.67 -6.55
C ALA A 374 5.18 3.16 -5.84
N ALA A 375 5.65 3.87 -4.80
CA ALA A 375 6.79 3.43 -3.99
C ALA A 375 6.43 2.19 -3.14
N ILE A 376 5.17 2.06 -2.71
CA ILE A 376 4.69 0.86 -1.99
C ILE A 376 4.79 -0.40 -2.86
N LEU A 377 4.75 -0.24 -4.18
CA LEU A 377 4.93 -1.32 -5.16
C LEU A 377 6.41 -1.63 -5.45
N PHE A 378 7.34 -1.23 -4.57
CA PHE A 378 8.78 -1.45 -4.72
C PHE A 378 9.14 -2.88 -5.16
N VAL A 379 8.76 -3.90 -4.39
CA VAL A 379 9.12 -5.30 -4.71
C VAL A 379 8.48 -5.78 -6.02
N PRO A 380 7.16 -5.65 -6.25
CA PRO A 380 6.56 -6.03 -7.53
C PRO A 380 7.22 -5.37 -8.73
N ARG A 381 7.52 -4.07 -8.67
CA ARG A 381 8.15 -3.32 -9.76
C ARG A 381 9.57 -3.80 -10.01
N CYS A 382 10.38 -3.95 -8.97
CA CYS A 382 11.73 -4.47 -9.07
C CYS A 382 11.77 -5.87 -9.71
N LEU A 383 10.87 -6.78 -9.31
CA LEU A 383 10.79 -8.14 -9.85
C LEU A 383 10.41 -8.14 -11.34
N LEU A 384 9.43 -7.34 -11.75
CA LEU A 384 9.03 -7.25 -13.16
C LEU A 384 10.16 -6.65 -14.00
N THR A 385 10.75 -5.53 -13.57
CA THR A 385 11.88 -4.88 -14.26
C THR A 385 13.08 -5.82 -14.37
N SER A 386 13.46 -6.51 -13.30
CA SER A 386 14.57 -7.48 -13.30
C SER A 386 14.33 -8.62 -14.29
N TRP A 387 13.11 -9.16 -14.34
CA TRP A 387 12.77 -10.22 -15.28
C TRP A 387 12.86 -9.75 -16.73
N LEU A 388 12.34 -8.56 -17.03
CA LEU A 388 12.41 -8.01 -18.38
C LEU A 388 13.85 -7.76 -18.83
N LEU A 389 14.68 -7.18 -17.97
CA LEU A 389 16.11 -7.00 -18.26
C LEU A 389 16.78 -8.34 -18.53
N SER A 390 16.44 -9.36 -17.73
CA SER A 390 16.92 -10.73 -17.94
C SER A 390 16.44 -11.32 -19.27
N ALA A 391 15.21 -10.99 -19.70
CA ALA A 391 14.61 -11.47 -20.94
C ALA A 391 15.21 -10.80 -22.19
N LEU A 392 15.47 -9.49 -22.12
CA LEU A 392 15.99 -8.71 -23.24
C LEU A 392 17.50 -8.88 -23.43
N PHE A 393 18.26 -8.91 -22.34
CA PHE A 393 19.72 -8.82 -22.38
C PHE A 393 20.42 -10.06 -21.82
N GLY A 394 19.69 -10.96 -21.15
CA GLY A 394 20.23 -12.18 -20.57
C GLY A 394 19.97 -13.42 -21.42
N LYS A 395 20.80 -14.45 -21.24
CA LYS A 395 20.41 -15.82 -21.58
C LYS A 395 19.44 -16.29 -20.51
N LEU A 396 18.12 -16.17 -20.75
CA LEU A 396 17.09 -16.68 -19.84
C LEU A 396 17.29 -18.17 -19.62
N ASN A 397 17.92 -18.52 -18.50
CA ASN A 397 18.13 -19.90 -18.13
C ASN A 397 16.95 -20.33 -17.26
N ILE A 398 15.78 -20.55 -17.88
CA ILE A 398 14.59 -20.99 -17.16
C ILE A 398 14.89 -22.40 -16.61
N PRO A 399 15.08 -22.55 -15.29
CA PRO A 399 15.45 -23.84 -14.70
C PRO A 399 14.42 -24.90 -15.10
N GLN A 400 14.85 -26.10 -15.45
CA GLN A 400 13.94 -27.20 -15.80
C GLN A 400 12.89 -27.46 -14.71
N ARG A 401 13.21 -27.17 -13.44
CA ARG A 401 12.28 -27.27 -12.30
C ARG A 401 11.08 -26.31 -12.37
N LEU A 402 11.18 -25.22 -13.13
CA LEU A 402 10.08 -24.30 -13.41
C LEU A 402 9.30 -24.67 -14.68
N ARG A 403 9.66 -25.76 -15.39
CA ARG A 403 8.98 -26.24 -16.60
C ARG A 403 7.84 -27.23 -16.32
N LEU A 404 7.50 -27.49 -15.06
CA LEU A 404 6.41 -28.38 -14.67
C LEU A 404 5.12 -27.56 -14.48
#